data_AF-A0A6I6K065-F1
#
_entry.id   AF-A0A6I6K065-F1
#
_cell.length_a   1.000
_cell.length_b   1.000
_cell.length_c   1.000
_cell.angle_alpha   90.00
_cell.angle_beta   90.00
_cell.angle_gamma   90.00
#
_symmetry.space_group_name_H-M   'P 1'
#
loop_
_entity.id
_entity.type
_entity.pdbx_description
1 polymer ?
#
loop_
_entity_poly.entity_id
_entity_poly.type
_entity_poly.pdbx_seq_one_letter_code
_entity_poly.pdbx_strand_id
1 'polypeptide(L)'
;MREKSKVNKEKPDFVAQIPEYSDEEILEILKKRNHYQPDAARLAINEALKRNLINTEDDLLQMEYRVKPLKKSFFPEIDDDTQKKKISRSISRGLFIAGIIPLIFGLIKINEGQQTEGGIVIVVGILWMALAAQTIREVKPGTLRLFLIFLVIAAVYIFRIFLKLKSFIFMDLFIVATIYGLTIYGLLYLMKLHATKKPKS
;
A
#
# COMPACT_ATOMS: atom_id res chain seq x y z
N MET A 1 6.86 -14.48 -39.87
CA MET A 1 6.00 -13.92 -38.82
C MET A 1 5.87 -14.94 -37.70
N ARG A 2 6.41 -14.65 -36.51
CA ARG A 2 6.29 -15.50 -35.30
C ARG A 2 5.43 -14.74 -34.30
N GLU A 3 4.17 -15.14 -34.15
CA GLU A 3 3.36 -14.70 -33.02
C GLU A 3 3.87 -15.38 -31.75
N LYS A 4 4.47 -14.57 -30.87
CA LYS A 4 4.78 -14.97 -29.50
C LYS A 4 3.49 -14.87 -28.69
N SER A 5 2.89 -16.02 -28.40
CA SER A 5 1.86 -16.17 -27.39
C SER A 5 2.40 -15.68 -26.05
N LYS A 6 1.87 -14.54 -25.57
CA LYS A 6 2.15 -14.03 -24.23
C LYS A 6 1.54 -14.99 -23.21
N VAL A 7 2.42 -15.78 -22.60
CA VAL A 7 2.14 -16.57 -21.40
C VAL A 7 1.62 -15.61 -20.32
N ASN A 8 0.32 -15.71 -20.04
CA ASN A 8 -0.37 -15.02 -18.96
C ASN A 8 0.01 -15.70 -17.63
N LYS A 9 1.22 -15.44 -17.14
CA LYS A 9 1.65 -15.77 -15.78
C LYS A 9 1.29 -14.59 -14.90
N GLU A 10 0.25 -14.75 -14.08
CA GLU A 10 0.07 -14.15 -12.74
C GLU A 10 -1.42 -14.07 -12.35
N LYS A 11 -2.03 -15.23 -12.12
CA LYS A 11 -2.89 -15.44 -10.95
C LYS A 11 -2.36 -16.72 -10.30
N PRO A 12 -1.84 -16.71 -9.07
CA PRO A 12 -1.66 -17.98 -8.38
C PRO A 12 -3.07 -18.60 -8.32
N ASP A 13 -3.21 -19.82 -8.86
CA ASP A 13 -4.43 -20.61 -8.70
C ASP A 13 -4.57 -20.92 -7.21
N PHE A 14 -5.14 -19.98 -6.45
CA PHE A 14 -5.56 -20.20 -5.06
C PHE A 14 -6.44 -21.45 -4.97
N VAL A 15 -7.21 -21.71 -6.03
CA VAL A 15 -8.02 -22.90 -6.30
C VAL A 15 -7.20 -24.21 -6.18
N ALA A 16 -5.95 -24.23 -6.65
CA ALA A 16 -5.13 -25.44 -6.68
C ALA A 16 -4.47 -25.79 -5.34
N GLN A 17 -4.42 -24.84 -4.39
CA GLN A 17 -3.71 -25.00 -3.10
C GLN A 17 -4.63 -25.26 -1.91
N ILE A 18 -5.95 -25.07 -2.07
CA ILE A 18 -6.94 -25.33 -1.01
C ILE A 18 -6.83 -26.75 -0.41
N PRO A 19 -6.56 -27.82 -1.18
CA PRO A 19 -6.39 -29.16 -0.62
C PRO A 19 -5.17 -29.32 0.29
N GLU A 20 -4.17 -28.42 0.19
CA GLU A 20 -2.96 -28.46 1.02
C GLU A 20 -3.11 -27.67 2.33
N TYR A 21 -4.21 -26.94 2.50
CA TYR A 21 -4.45 -26.13 3.68
C TYR A 21 -4.81 -26.97 4.91
N SER A 22 -4.41 -26.47 6.07
CA SER A 22 -4.78 -27.02 7.36
C SER A 22 -6.27 -26.80 7.64
N ASP A 23 -6.82 -27.60 8.55
CA ASP A 23 -8.23 -27.52 8.91
C ASP A 23 -8.61 -26.13 9.46
N GLU A 24 -7.71 -25.49 10.20
CA GLU A 24 -7.85 -24.13 10.72
C GLU A 24 -7.95 -23.09 9.59
N GLU A 25 -7.12 -23.21 8.55
CA GLU A 25 -7.13 -22.35 7.37
C GLU A 25 -8.40 -22.52 6.54
N ILE A 26 -8.88 -23.77 6.39
CA ILE A 26 -10.15 -24.06 5.72
C ILE A 26 -11.32 -23.40 6.48
N LEU A 27 -11.35 -23.51 7.81
CA LEU A 27 -12.35 -22.86 8.66
C LEU A 27 -12.33 -21.32 8.52
N GLU A 28 -11.14 -20.71 8.41
CA GLU A 28 -11.01 -19.28 8.14
C GLU A 28 -11.60 -18.88 6.78
N ILE A 29 -11.35 -19.67 5.74
CA ILE A 29 -11.87 -19.42 4.40
C ILE A 29 -13.40 -19.50 4.41
N LEU A 30 -13.99 -20.48 5.09
CA LEU A 30 -15.45 -20.61 5.23
C LEU A 30 -16.09 -19.37 5.90
N LYS A 31 -15.42 -18.80 6.91
CA LYS A 31 -15.84 -17.57 7.61
C LYS A 31 -15.73 -16.32 6.73
N LYS A 32 -14.96 -16.37 5.64
CA LYS A 32 -14.73 -15.27 4.69
C LYS A 32 -15.29 -15.60 3.29
N ARG A 33 -16.09 -16.66 3.10
CA ARG A 33 -16.47 -17.24 1.79
C ARG A 33 -17.04 -16.23 0.77
N ASN A 34 -17.79 -15.22 1.20
CA ASN A 34 -18.36 -14.20 0.29
C ASN A 34 -17.31 -13.20 -0.24
N HIS A 35 -16.08 -13.28 0.24
CA HIS A 35 -14.97 -12.41 -0.15
C HIS A 35 -13.95 -13.13 -1.04
N TYR A 36 -14.12 -14.43 -1.26
CA TYR A 36 -13.31 -15.23 -2.18
C TYR A 36 -13.99 -15.37 -3.54
N GLN A 37 -13.22 -15.82 -4.54
CA GLN A 37 -13.79 -16.24 -5.81
C GLN A 37 -14.76 -17.42 -5.59
N PRO A 38 -15.88 -17.48 -6.32
CA PRO A 38 -16.91 -18.51 -6.11
C PRO A 38 -16.36 -19.93 -6.23
N ASP A 39 -15.41 -20.16 -7.13
CA ASP A 39 -14.78 -21.47 -7.34
C ASP A 39 -13.89 -21.87 -6.14
N ALA A 40 -13.17 -20.90 -5.55
CA ALA A 40 -12.37 -21.12 -4.35
C ALA A 40 -13.26 -21.38 -3.12
N ALA A 41 -14.36 -20.65 -2.99
CA ALA A 41 -15.33 -20.88 -1.91
C ALA A 41 -15.95 -22.28 -2.00
N ARG A 42 -16.34 -22.72 -3.21
CA ARG A 42 -16.87 -24.08 -3.45
C ARG A 42 -15.87 -25.17 -3.13
N LEU A 43 -14.60 -24.99 -3.51
CA LEU A 43 -13.56 -25.96 -3.18
C LEU A 43 -13.31 -26.06 -1.68
N ALA A 44 -13.31 -24.94 -0.96
CA ALA A 44 -13.17 -24.94 0.49
C ALA A 44 -14.35 -25.64 1.18
N ILE A 45 -15.58 -25.45 0.68
CA ILE A 45 -16.77 -26.17 1.18
C ILE A 45 -16.63 -27.68 0.95
N ASN A 46 -16.21 -28.08 -0.26
CA ASN A 46 -16.04 -29.50 -0.60
C ASN A 46 -14.95 -30.18 0.24
N GLU A 47 -13.81 -29.52 0.46
CA GLU A 47 -12.76 -30.05 1.34
C GLU A 47 -13.20 -30.09 2.80
N ALA A 48 -13.97 -29.10 3.27
CA ALA A 48 -14.52 -29.10 4.62
C ALA A 48 -15.52 -30.25 4.85
N LEU A 49 -16.37 -30.57 3.86
CA LEU A 49 -17.26 -31.74 3.90
C LEU A 49 -16.46 -33.05 3.91
N LYS A 50 -15.46 -33.16 3.04
CA LYS A 50 -14.60 -34.35 2.91
C LYS A 50 -13.81 -34.65 4.19
N ARG A 51 -13.42 -33.61 4.93
CA ARG A 51 -12.69 -33.72 6.20
C ARG A 51 -13.59 -33.74 7.43
N ASN A 52 -14.92 -33.75 7.26
CA ASN A 52 -15.91 -33.67 8.33
C ASN A 52 -15.74 -32.41 9.24
N LEU A 53 -15.24 -31.30 8.69
CA LEU A 53 -15.18 -30.00 9.37
C LEU A 53 -16.56 -29.31 9.41
N ILE A 54 -17.43 -29.67 8.47
CA ILE A 54 -18.86 -29.36 8.41
C ILE A 54 -19.58 -30.65 7.97
N ASN A 55 -20.79 -30.89 8.45
CA ASN A 55 -21.57 -32.10 8.10
C ASN A 55 -22.47 -31.84 6.89
N THR A 56 -22.98 -30.62 6.78
CA THR A 56 -23.86 -30.18 5.68
C THR A 56 -23.52 -28.76 5.26
N GLU A 57 -23.92 -28.36 4.04
CA GLU A 57 -23.80 -26.96 3.63
C GLU A 57 -24.63 -26.02 4.52
N ASP A 58 -25.70 -26.51 5.13
CA ASP A 58 -26.54 -25.75 6.07
C ASP A 58 -25.80 -25.38 7.36
N ASP A 59 -24.73 -26.10 7.72
CA ASP A 59 -23.87 -25.75 8.86
C ASP A 59 -23.16 -24.39 8.63
N LEU A 60 -23.03 -23.93 7.38
CA LEU A 60 -22.47 -22.62 7.04
C LEU A 60 -23.36 -21.44 7.47
N LEU A 61 -24.59 -21.71 7.90
CA LEU A 61 -25.53 -20.73 8.47
C LEU A 61 -25.38 -20.59 9.99
N GLN A 62 -24.70 -21.55 10.65
CA GLN A 62 -24.45 -21.47 12.08
C GLN A 62 -23.55 -20.29 12.44
N MET A 63 -23.69 -19.81 13.68
CA MET A 63 -23.02 -18.59 14.16
C MET A 63 -21.49 -18.65 14.01
N GLU A 64 -20.92 -19.84 14.09
CA GLU A 64 -19.49 -20.11 13.98
C GLU A 64 -18.93 -19.90 12.55
N TYR A 65 -19.74 -20.14 11.52
CA TYR A 65 -19.38 -20.03 10.11
C TYR A 65 -20.02 -18.81 9.42
N ARG A 66 -20.73 -17.98 10.18
CA ARG A 66 -21.38 -16.77 9.65
C ARG A 66 -20.31 -15.83 9.11
N VAL A 67 -20.52 -15.38 7.87
CA VAL A 67 -19.58 -14.49 7.19
C VAL A 67 -19.40 -13.23 8.02
N LYS A 68 -18.20 -13.02 8.54
CA LYS A 68 -17.89 -11.77 9.25
C LYS A 68 -17.84 -10.66 8.20
N PRO A 69 -18.60 -9.56 8.37
CA PRO A 69 -18.48 -8.44 7.46
C PRO A 69 -17.04 -7.92 7.51
N LEU A 70 -16.44 -7.69 6.33
CA LEU A 70 -15.15 -6.99 6.23
C LEU A 70 -15.24 -5.71 7.04
N LYS A 71 -14.46 -5.63 8.13
CA LYS A 71 -14.31 -4.38 8.88
C LYS A 71 -13.69 -3.38 7.92
N LYS A 72 -14.47 -2.37 7.51
CA LYS A 72 -13.93 -1.21 6.79
C LYS A 72 -12.95 -0.51 7.72
N SER A 73 -11.67 -0.80 7.55
CA SER A 73 -10.58 -0.13 8.25
C SER A 73 -9.87 0.77 7.25
N PHE A 74 -9.64 2.02 7.65
CA PHE A 74 -8.78 2.95 6.89
C PHE A 74 -7.37 2.39 6.68
N PHE A 75 -6.96 1.42 7.50
CA PHE A 75 -5.73 0.69 7.33
C PHE A 75 -6.02 -0.81 7.37
N PRO A 76 -6.11 -1.49 6.22
CA PRO A 76 -6.37 -2.92 6.19
C PRO A 76 -5.22 -3.65 6.88
N GLU A 77 -5.60 -4.58 7.76
CA GLU A 77 -4.66 -5.48 8.41
C GLU A 77 -4.29 -6.57 7.40
N ILE A 78 -2.99 -6.82 7.26
CA ILE A 78 -2.47 -7.83 6.34
C ILE A 78 -1.80 -8.87 7.22
N ASP A 79 -2.38 -10.06 7.25
CA ASP A 79 -1.91 -11.17 8.08
C ASP A 79 -0.70 -11.89 7.45
N ASP A 80 -0.56 -11.81 6.12
CA ASP A 80 0.56 -12.42 5.38
C ASP A 80 1.77 -11.48 5.26
N ASP A 81 2.90 -11.90 5.85
CA ASP A 81 4.19 -11.19 5.80
C ASP A 81 4.71 -10.99 4.35
N THR A 82 4.40 -11.90 3.43
CA THR A 82 4.80 -11.80 2.02
C THR A 82 4.05 -10.69 1.31
N GLN A 83 2.72 -10.64 1.47
CA GLN A 83 1.87 -9.55 0.97
C GLN A 83 2.24 -8.21 1.61
N LYS A 84 2.50 -8.19 2.91
CA LYS A 84 2.97 -7.01 3.64
C LYS A 84 4.25 -6.43 3.03
N LYS A 85 5.22 -7.29 2.70
CA LYS A 85 6.47 -6.86 2.03
C LYS A 85 6.23 -6.38 0.60
N LYS A 86 5.33 -7.03 -0.16
CA LYS A 86 4.96 -6.62 -1.52
C LYS A 86 4.29 -5.25 -1.55
N ILE A 87 3.32 -5.02 -0.68
CA ILE A 87 2.60 -3.75 -0.54
C ILE A 87 3.55 -2.66 -0.06
N SER A 88 4.39 -2.95 0.94
CA SER A 88 5.39 -2.00 1.42
C SER A 88 6.31 -1.52 0.29
N ARG A 89 6.83 -2.44 -0.51
CA ARG A 89 7.68 -2.11 -1.67
C ARG A 89 6.95 -1.32 -2.74
N SER A 90 5.68 -1.62 -2.99
CA SER A 90 4.87 -0.89 -3.96
C SER A 90 4.69 0.58 -3.54
N ILE A 91 4.33 0.83 -2.28
CA ILE A 91 4.19 2.18 -1.72
C ILE A 91 5.53 2.92 -1.79
N SER A 92 6.63 2.30 -1.34
CA SER A 92 7.95 2.92 -1.37
C SER A 92 8.43 3.27 -2.78
N ARG A 93 8.09 2.45 -3.80
CA ARG A 93 8.37 2.78 -5.21
C ARG A 93 7.56 3.98 -5.70
N GLY A 94 6.28 4.05 -5.32
CA GLY A 94 5.44 5.22 -5.62
C GLY A 94 6.03 6.50 -5.04
N LEU A 95 6.46 6.45 -3.77
CA LEU A 95 7.14 7.56 -3.10
C LEU A 95 8.43 7.97 -3.82
N PHE A 96 9.21 6.98 -4.29
CA PHE A 96 10.45 7.24 -5.03
C PHE A 96 10.18 7.93 -6.37
N ILE A 97 9.20 7.45 -7.13
CA ILE A 97 8.81 8.04 -8.42
C ILE A 97 8.26 9.46 -8.22
N ALA A 98 7.49 9.70 -7.17
CA ALA A 98 7.00 11.05 -6.84
C ALA A 98 8.14 12.06 -6.61
N GLY A 99 9.30 11.61 -6.14
CA GLY A 99 10.50 12.44 -5.97
C GLY A 99 11.12 12.96 -7.28
N ILE A 100 10.72 12.41 -8.44
CA ILE A 100 11.19 12.91 -9.75
C ILE A 100 10.55 14.27 -10.08
N ILE A 101 9.33 14.51 -9.61
CA ILE A 101 8.60 15.77 -9.86
C ILE A 101 9.41 17.00 -9.41
N PRO A 102 9.86 17.10 -8.15
CA PRO A 102 10.68 18.23 -7.73
C PRO A 102 12.01 18.32 -8.49
N LEU A 103 12.63 17.22 -8.92
CA LEU A 103 13.84 17.30 -9.75
C LEU A 103 13.58 18.02 -11.08
N ILE A 104 12.52 17.63 -11.78
CA ILE A 104 12.13 18.27 -13.05
C ILE A 104 11.80 19.75 -12.80
N PHE A 105 11.02 20.04 -11.76
CA PHE A 105 10.64 21.41 -11.43
C PHE A 105 11.85 22.28 -11.08
N GLY A 106 12.80 21.75 -10.32
CA GLY A 106 14.03 22.44 -9.98
C GLY A 106 14.90 22.74 -11.20
N LEU A 107 14.98 21.82 -12.17
CA LEU A 107 15.67 22.06 -13.44
C LEU A 107 15.00 23.16 -14.27
N ILE A 108 13.67 23.17 -14.34
CA ILE A 108 12.91 24.24 -15.00
C ILE A 108 13.24 25.60 -14.36
N LYS A 109 13.25 25.68 -13.03
CA LYS A 109 13.59 26.91 -12.28
C LYS A 109 15.01 27.41 -12.54
N ILE A 110 15.97 26.52 -12.68
CA ILE A 110 17.35 26.90 -13.05
C ILE A 110 17.38 27.49 -14.46
N ASN A 111 16.65 26.88 -15.41
CA ASN A 111 16.56 27.38 -16.79
C ASN A 111 15.86 28.76 -16.87
N GLU A 112 14.95 29.06 -15.96
CA GLU A 112 14.31 30.38 -15.81
C GLU A 112 15.23 31.44 -15.17
N GLY A 113 16.49 31.10 -14.86
CA GLY A 113 17.47 31.99 -14.21
C GLY A 113 17.39 32.01 -12.69
N GLN A 114 16.46 31.25 -12.07
CA GLN A 114 16.29 31.16 -10.61
C GLN A 114 17.20 30.07 -10.03
N GLN A 115 18.51 30.24 -10.16
CA GLN A 115 19.50 29.22 -9.81
C GLN A 115 19.42 28.76 -8.35
N THR A 116 19.26 29.69 -7.40
CA THR A 116 19.20 29.37 -5.98
C THR A 116 17.94 28.58 -5.62
N GLU A 117 16.77 29.01 -6.10
CA GLU A 117 15.50 28.33 -5.83
C GLU A 117 15.48 26.94 -6.48
N GLY A 118 15.87 26.86 -7.76
CA GLY A 118 15.94 25.60 -8.48
C GLY A 118 16.94 24.61 -7.86
N GLY A 119 18.11 25.10 -7.43
CA GLY A 119 19.11 24.29 -6.72
C GLY A 119 18.57 23.69 -5.41
N ILE A 120 17.87 24.49 -4.60
CA ILE A 120 17.24 24.02 -3.37
C ILE A 120 16.19 22.94 -3.67
N VAL A 121 15.33 23.15 -4.68
CA VAL A 121 14.29 22.19 -5.06
C VAL A 121 14.92 20.86 -5.54
N ILE A 122 16.01 20.91 -6.30
CA ILE A 122 16.73 19.70 -6.72
C ILE A 122 17.26 18.94 -5.50
N VAL A 123 17.92 19.62 -4.56
CA VAL A 123 18.44 18.98 -3.33
C VAL A 123 17.31 18.32 -2.54
N VAL A 124 16.16 19.00 -2.42
CA VAL A 124 14.95 18.45 -1.79
C VAL A 124 14.47 17.19 -2.52
N GLY A 125 14.44 17.19 -3.85
CA GLY A 125 14.09 16.01 -4.66
C GLY A 125 15.05 14.84 -4.46
N ILE A 126 16.37 15.10 -4.43
CA ILE A 126 17.38 14.08 -4.17
C ILE A 126 17.20 13.48 -2.76
N LEU A 127 17.02 14.32 -1.74
CA LEU A 127 16.80 13.87 -0.37
C LEU A 127 15.52 13.03 -0.24
N TRP A 128 14.44 13.45 -0.89
CA TRP A 128 13.20 12.68 -0.95
C TRP A 128 13.42 11.29 -1.55
N MET A 129 14.07 11.22 -2.72
CA MET A 129 14.37 9.97 -3.39
C MET A 129 15.29 9.08 -2.56
N ALA A 130 16.27 9.66 -1.86
CA ALA A 130 17.15 8.91 -0.96
C ALA A 130 16.37 8.27 0.20
N LEU A 131 15.47 9.01 0.84
CA LEU A 131 14.61 8.50 1.91
C LEU A 131 13.65 7.41 1.40
N ALA A 132 13.05 7.62 0.23
CA ALA A 132 12.19 6.63 -0.41
C ALA A 132 12.98 5.36 -0.76
N ALA A 133 14.19 5.49 -1.31
CA ALA A 133 15.06 4.37 -1.65
C ALA A 133 15.49 3.55 -0.42
N GLN A 134 15.78 4.22 0.70
CA GLN A 134 16.02 3.52 1.97
C GLN A 134 14.79 2.71 2.39
N THR A 135 13.60 3.29 2.26
CA THR A 135 12.32 2.63 2.59
C THR A 135 11.97 1.47 1.63
N ILE A 136 12.52 1.44 0.41
CA ILE A 136 12.42 0.29 -0.51
C ILE A 136 13.28 -0.89 -0.02
N ARG A 137 14.49 -0.60 0.49
CA ARG A 137 15.42 -1.63 0.97
C ARG A 137 14.94 -2.23 2.27
N GLU A 138 14.64 -1.37 3.25
CA GLU A 138 14.24 -1.77 4.59
C GLU A 138 13.35 -0.70 5.22
N VAL A 139 12.18 -1.09 5.70
CA VAL A 139 11.25 -0.16 6.35
C VAL A 139 11.64 -0.01 7.81
N LYS A 140 12.46 0.99 8.11
CA LYS A 140 12.82 1.36 9.49
C LYS A 140 11.88 2.45 10.02
N PRO A 141 11.36 2.32 11.26
CA PRO A 141 10.49 3.35 11.84
C PRO A 141 11.19 4.70 11.96
N GLY A 142 12.51 4.72 12.19
CA GLY A 142 13.32 5.95 12.20
C GLY A 142 13.31 6.68 10.86
N THR A 143 13.52 5.96 9.75
CA THR A 143 13.48 6.52 8.39
C THR A 143 12.09 7.07 8.07
N LEU A 144 11.01 6.36 8.43
CA LEU A 144 9.64 6.83 8.21
C LEU A 144 9.34 8.12 8.99
N ARG A 145 9.77 8.22 10.26
CA ARG A 145 9.60 9.44 11.06
C ARG A 145 10.39 10.62 10.48
N LEU A 146 11.64 10.38 10.06
CA LEU A 146 12.46 11.39 9.40
C LEU A 146 11.79 11.89 8.12
N PHE A 147 11.22 10.98 7.32
CA PHE A 147 10.50 11.32 6.10
C PHE A 147 9.22 12.12 6.38
N LEU A 148 8.47 11.77 7.43
CA LEU A 148 7.31 12.55 7.87
C LEU A 148 7.69 13.97 8.32
N ILE A 149 8.77 14.12 9.11
CA ILE A 149 9.25 15.44 9.56
C ILE A 149 9.65 16.28 8.33
N PHE A 150 10.39 15.69 7.40
CA PHE A 150 10.77 16.35 6.15
C PHE A 150 9.55 16.82 5.34
N LEU A 151 8.52 15.97 5.23
CA LEU A 151 7.25 16.31 4.59
C LEU A 151 6.52 17.47 5.27
N VAL A 152 6.48 17.49 6.60
CA VAL A 152 5.84 18.58 7.35
C VAL A 152 6.57 19.90 7.10
N ILE A 153 7.90 19.89 7.11
CA ILE A 153 8.71 21.09 6.82
C ILE A 153 8.42 21.58 5.39
N ALA A 154 8.39 20.68 4.41
CA ALA A 154 8.10 21.01 3.03
C ALA A 154 6.66 21.56 2.86
N ALA A 155 5.68 20.96 3.54
CA ALA A 155 4.30 21.42 3.53
C ALA A 155 4.15 22.83 4.12
N VAL A 156 4.82 23.11 5.24
CA VAL A 156 4.83 24.46 5.86
C VAL A 156 5.46 25.49 4.92
N TYR A 157 6.54 25.12 4.24
CA TYR A 157 7.18 26.00 3.26
C TYR A 157 6.26 26.31 2.07
N ILE A 158 5.62 25.29 1.48
CA ILE A 158 4.67 25.47 0.37
C ILE A 158 3.47 26.30 0.82
N PHE A 159 2.94 26.03 2.01
CA PHE A 159 1.84 26.82 2.57
C PHE A 159 2.22 28.31 2.71
N ARG A 160 3.44 28.61 3.16
CA ARG A 160 3.95 30.00 3.18
C ARG A 160 4.07 30.61 1.79
N ILE A 161 4.42 29.84 0.76
CA ILE A 161 4.43 30.32 -0.63
C ILE A 161 3.01 30.67 -1.07
N PHE A 162 2.04 29.78 -0.83
CA PHE A 162 0.64 30.03 -1.18
C PHE A 162 0.09 31.32 -0.55
N LEU A 163 0.46 31.62 0.70
CA LEU A 163 0.05 32.86 1.37
C LEU A 163 0.62 34.13 0.73
N LYS A 164 1.72 34.04 -0.02
CA LYS A 164 2.34 35.18 -0.72
C LYS A 164 1.79 35.38 -2.13
N LEU A 165 1.11 34.39 -2.69
CA LEU A 165 0.54 34.49 -4.03
C LEU A 165 -0.70 35.39 -3.98
N LYS A 166 -0.69 36.47 -4.78
CA LYS A 166 -1.83 37.41 -4.89
C LYS A 166 -3.08 36.77 -5.50
N SER A 167 -2.93 35.67 -6.23
CA SER A 167 -4.03 34.93 -6.85
C SER A 167 -4.12 33.55 -6.22
N PHE A 168 -5.24 33.26 -5.56
CA PHE A 168 -5.53 31.96 -5.01
C PHE A 168 -6.19 31.09 -6.07
N ILE A 169 -5.43 30.16 -6.64
CA ILE A 169 -5.95 29.17 -7.58
C ILE A 169 -6.28 27.90 -6.76
N PHE A 170 -7.57 27.65 -6.53
CA PHE A 170 -8.04 26.50 -5.74
C PHE A 170 -7.50 25.15 -6.26
N MET A 171 -7.37 25.02 -7.59
CA MET A 171 -6.84 23.81 -8.23
C MET A 171 -5.41 23.49 -7.78
N ASP A 172 -4.54 24.50 -7.66
CA ASP A 172 -3.15 24.30 -7.27
C ASP A 172 -3.07 23.81 -5.81
N LEU A 173 -3.89 24.38 -4.93
CA LEU A 173 -4.00 23.92 -3.54
C LEU A 173 -4.52 22.48 -3.47
N PHE A 174 -5.55 22.15 -4.24
CA PHE A 174 -6.14 20.81 -4.25
C PHE A 174 -5.14 19.75 -4.71
N ILE A 175 -4.37 20.04 -5.76
CA ILE A 175 -3.32 19.14 -6.28
C ILE A 175 -2.24 18.92 -5.22
N VAL A 176 -1.72 20.01 -4.61
CA VAL A 176 -0.71 19.92 -3.55
C VAL A 176 -1.24 19.14 -2.35
N ALA A 177 -2.43 19.46 -1.88
CA ALA A 177 -3.06 18.78 -0.75
C ALA A 177 -3.27 17.28 -1.02
N THR A 178 -3.65 16.91 -2.23
CA THR A 178 -3.84 15.51 -2.63
C THR A 178 -2.52 14.75 -2.66
N ILE A 179 -1.46 15.33 -3.27
CA ILE A 179 -0.14 14.70 -3.33
C ILE A 179 0.43 14.50 -1.92
N TYR A 180 0.41 15.55 -1.09
CA TYR A 180 0.88 15.46 0.29
C TYR A 180 0.03 14.49 1.11
N GLY A 181 -1.30 14.54 0.97
CA GLY A 181 -2.22 13.64 1.66
C GLY A 181 -1.95 12.17 1.34
N LEU A 182 -1.80 11.83 0.06
CA LEU A 182 -1.48 10.47 -0.38
C LEU A 182 -0.11 10.02 0.12
N THR A 183 0.88 10.91 0.12
CA THR A 183 2.23 10.61 0.58
C THR A 183 2.25 10.35 2.10
N ILE A 184 1.61 11.22 2.87
CA ILE A 184 1.48 11.10 4.32
C ILE A 184 0.71 9.82 4.66
N TYR A 185 -0.40 9.55 3.98
CA TYR A 185 -1.17 8.33 4.15
C TYR A 185 -0.30 7.09 3.90
N GLY A 186 0.46 7.06 2.80
CA GLY A 186 1.37 5.96 2.48
C GLY A 186 2.41 5.72 3.58
N LEU A 187 3.02 6.78 4.11
CA LEU A 187 4.00 6.68 5.20
C LEU A 187 3.38 6.23 6.52
N LEU A 188 2.21 6.76 6.89
CA LEU A 188 1.49 6.34 8.09
C LEU A 188 1.05 4.88 7.99
N TYR A 189 0.61 4.44 6.81
CA TYR A 189 0.25 3.05 6.59
C TYR A 189 1.45 2.13 6.71
N LEU A 190 2.60 2.49 6.12
CA LEU A 190 3.86 1.77 6.32
C LEU A 190 4.25 1.71 7.81
N MET A 191 4.09 2.81 8.55
CA MET A 191 4.41 2.84 9.97
C MET A 191 3.50 1.92 10.77
N LYS A 192 2.19 1.92 10.52
CA LYS A 192 1.23 1.01 11.17
C LYS A 192 1.55 -0.45 10.82
N LEU A 193 1.80 -0.72 9.54
CA LEU A 193 2.07 -2.06 9.04
C LEU A 193 3.31 -2.67 9.71
N HIS A 194 4.34 -1.88 10.01
CA HIS A 194 5.57 -2.35 10.67
C HIS A 194 5.60 -2.16 12.19
N ALA A 195 4.62 -1.45 12.77
CA ALA A 195 4.46 -1.30 14.22
C ALA A 195 3.83 -2.54 14.89
N THR A 196 3.09 -3.37 14.15
CA THR A 196 2.42 -4.58 14.69
C THR A 196 3.35 -5.75 14.99
N LYS A 197 4.68 -5.57 14.96
CA LYS A 197 5.60 -6.52 15.60
C LYS A 197 5.51 -6.35 17.13
N LYS A 198 4.45 -6.89 17.75
CA LYS A 198 4.52 -7.33 19.15
C LYS A 198 4.79 -8.84 19.19
N PRO A 199 5.71 -9.30 20.05
CA PRO A 199 6.21 -10.67 20.06
C PRO A 199 5.08 -11.64 20.43
N LYS A 200 5.01 -12.79 19.73
CA LYS A 200 4.41 -14.00 20.29
C LYS A 200 5.26 -14.38 21.51
N SER A 201 4.75 -14.12 22.71
CA SER A 201 5.17 -14.79 23.95
C SER A 201 4.47 -16.12 24.05
#